data_AF-A0A962EDE3-F1
#
_entry.id   AF-A0A962EDE3-F1
#
_cell.length_a   1.000
_cell.length_b   1.000
_cell.length_c   1.000
_cell.angle_alpha   90.00
_cell.angle_beta   90.00
_cell.angle_gamma   90.00
#
_symmetry.space_group_name_H-M   'P 1'
#
loop_
_entity.id
_entity.type
_entity.pdbx_description
1 polymer ?
#
loop_
_entity_poly.entity_id
_entity_poly.type
_entity_poly.pdbx_seq_one_letter_code
_entity_poly.pdbx_strand_id
1 'polypeptide(L)'
;SNGICSLKPEVERLCLACELRIDAKGETTRSRFFAGVMRSAARLTYNQVWSAVGLRRPEALERVKAVLPQLENLYGLYKILSARRAERGALDFEGQEVRFDYDENGNIDAVKMYERNDAHKLIEECMIAANVAAAKFLKRSRIPALYRVHPRPPTHKYEELADFLGTVGMLIPAYEDLKPEDLMAVLKKAKSRPDAALIEAVVLRSQSLATYTAACDGHFGLALGAYAHFTSPIRRYPDLLVHRAIHYALGQGTPSDYQYNPTQMSELGRHCSATERRADEATRDVADRLKCAYMERHLGE
;
A
#
# COMPACT_ATOMS: atom_id res chain seq x y z
N SER A 1 -15.26 -2.33 14.87
CA SER A 1 -14.30 -2.94 13.91
C SER A 1 -14.56 -4.43 13.67
N ASN A 2 -14.57 -5.29 14.70
CA ASN A 2 -14.66 -6.76 14.56
C ASN A 2 -16.08 -7.34 14.37
N GLY A 3 -17.10 -6.48 14.35
CA GLY A 3 -18.52 -6.84 14.20
C GLY A 3 -19.08 -6.39 12.86
N ILE A 4 -19.97 -5.40 12.89
CA ILE A 4 -20.80 -4.95 11.76
C ILE A 4 -19.98 -4.48 10.55
N CYS A 5 -18.85 -3.82 10.76
CA CYS A 5 -17.98 -3.37 9.66
C CYS A 5 -17.10 -4.48 9.08
N SER A 6 -16.91 -5.60 9.79
CA SER A 6 -16.07 -6.71 9.32
C SER A 6 -16.84 -7.56 8.30
N LEU A 7 -16.23 -7.80 7.14
CA LEU A 7 -16.76 -8.62 6.06
C LEU A 7 -16.65 -10.13 6.38
N LYS A 8 -17.33 -10.55 7.46
CA LYS A 8 -17.37 -11.95 7.91
C LYS A 8 -17.98 -12.85 6.83
N PRO A 9 -17.51 -14.11 6.72
CA PRO A 9 -18.07 -15.06 5.77
C PRO A 9 -19.54 -15.34 6.10
N GLU A 10 -20.32 -15.64 5.06
CA GLU A 10 -21.69 -16.16 5.13
C GLU A 10 -22.72 -15.26 5.84
N VAL A 11 -22.41 -13.98 6.08
CA VAL A 11 -23.36 -13.00 6.61
C VAL A 11 -23.41 -11.77 5.71
N GLU A 12 -24.61 -11.22 5.53
CA GLU A 12 -24.81 -9.99 4.77
C GLU A 12 -24.14 -8.79 5.42
N ARG A 13 -23.51 -7.95 4.61
CA ARG A 13 -22.79 -6.75 5.02
C ARG A 13 -22.99 -5.63 4.02
N LEU A 14 -23.20 -4.44 4.56
CA LEU A 14 -23.16 -3.21 3.76
C LEU A 14 -21.72 -2.94 3.34
N CYS A 15 -21.55 -2.55 2.07
CA CYS A 15 -20.25 -2.17 1.53
C CYS A 15 -20.39 -0.99 0.57
N LEU A 16 -19.33 -0.19 0.47
CA LEU A 16 -19.10 0.73 -0.64
C LEU A 16 -18.17 0.01 -1.62
N ALA A 17 -18.72 -0.39 -2.76
CA ALA A 17 -18.01 -1.17 -3.76
C ALA A 17 -17.36 -0.26 -4.81
N CYS A 18 -16.21 -0.69 -5.32
CA CYS A 18 -15.52 -0.13 -6.46
C CYS A 18 -15.45 -1.20 -7.56
N GLU A 19 -16.16 -0.99 -8.66
CA GLU A 19 -16.11 -1.86 -9.83
C GLU A 19 -15.16 -1.26 -10.86
N LEU A 20 -14.21 -2.07 -11.32
CA LEU A 20 -13.18 -1.68 -12.29
C LEU A 20 -13.27 -2.57 -13.53
N ARG A 21 -13.20 -1.97 -14.71
CA ARG A 21 -12.93 -2.68 -15.96
C ARG A 21 -11.46 -2.47 -16.32
N ILE A 22 -10.70 -3.55 -16.33
CA ILE A 22 -9.27 -3.56 -16.61
C ILE A 22 -9.05 -4.31 -17.93
N ASP A 23 -8.27 -3.73 -18.82
CA ASP A 23 -7.92 -4.37 -20.10
C ASP A 23 -6.74 -5.34 -19.98
N ALA A 24 -6.37 -5.99 -21.08
CA ALA A 24 -5.27 -6.95 -21.11
C ALA A 24 -3.88 -6.34 -20.83
N LYS A 25 -3.75 -5.00 -20.88
CA LYS A 25 -2.51 -4.27 -20.57
C LYS A 25 -2.48 -3.77 -19.12
N GLY A 26 -3.52 -4.06 -18.34
CA GLY A 26 -3.62 -3.61 -16.94
C GLY A 26 -4.12 -2.18 -16.80
N GLU A 27 -4.68 -1.58 -17.85
CA GLU A 27 -5.23 -0.23 -17.80
C GLU A 27 -6.69 -0.27 -17.34
N THR A 28 -7.02 0.58 -16.36
CA THR A 28 -8.41 0.77 -15.94
C THR A 28 -9.15 1.64 -16.96
N THR A 29 -10.00 1.02 -17.76
CA THR A 29 -10.80 1.67 -18.82
C THR A 29 -12.11 2.24 -18.30
N ARG A 30 -12.66 1.67 -17.21
CA ARG A 30 -13.87 2.17 -16.55
C ARG A 30 -13.79 1.94 -15.05
N SER A 31 -14.33 2.88 -14.27
CA SER A 31 -14.54 2.71 -12.84
C SER A 31 -15.92 3.21 -12.42
N ARG A 32 -16.54 2.54 -11.45
CA ARG A 32 -17.81 2.94 -10.84
C ARG A 32 -17.77 2.67 -9.34
N PHE A 33 -18.36 3.58 -8.56
CA PHE A 33 -18.61 3.39 -7.13
C PHE A 33 -20.12 3.23 -6.89
N PHE A 34 -20.50 2.38 -5.94
CA PHE A 34 -21.88 2.21 -5.52
C PHE A 34 -21.98 1.56 -4.14
N ALA A 35 -23.04 1.88 -3.40
CA ALA A 35 -23.39 1.17 -2.18
C ALA A 35 -24.02 -0.18 -2.52
N GLY A 36 -23.73 -1.21 -1.75
CA GLY A 36 -24.26 -2.55 -1.95
C GLY A 36 -24.35 -3.37 -0.68
N VAL A 37 -24.97 -4.54 -0.82
CA VAL A 37 -24.98 -5.61 0.17
C VAL A 37 -24.15 -6.76 -0.39
N MET A 38 -23.22 -7.28 0.40
CA MET A 38 -22.42 -8.45 0.04
C MET A 38 -22.50 -9.54 1.10
N ARG A 39 -22.30 -10.78 0.69
CA ARG A 39 -22.14 -11.94 1.58
C ARG A 39 -20.85 -12.66 1.18
N SER A 40 -19.82 -12.56 2.01
CA SER A 40 -18.51 -13.15 1.66
C SER A 40 -18.61 -14.68 1.60
N ALA A 41 -18.20 -15.28 0.48
CA ALA A 41 -18.28 -16.73 0.26
C ALA A 41 -17.24 -17.52 1.06
N ALA A 42 -16.11 -16.89 1.43
CA ALA A 42 -15.04 -17.55 2.15
C ALA A 42 -14.20 -16.56 2.98
N ARG A 43 -13.67 -17.03 4.10
CA ARG A 43 -12.60 -16.35 4.84
C ARG A 43 -11.31 -17.11 4.63
N LEU A 44 -10.39 -16.53 3.87
CA LEU A 44 -9.12 -17.16 3.50
C LEU A 44 -7.93 -16.40 4.09
N THR A 45 -6.83 -17.12 4.32
CA THR A 45 -5.53 -16.53 4.65
C THR A 45 -4.63 -16.49 3.40
N TYR A 46 -3.65 -15.59 3.40
CA TYR A 46 -2.68 -15.49 2.29
C TYR A 46 -1.98 -16.81 2.01
N ASN A 47 -1.60 -17.56 3.06
CA ASN A 47 -0.93 -18.85 2.91
C ASN A 47 -1.84 -19.92 2.28
N GLN A 48 -3.14 -19.91 2.59
CA GLN A 48 -4.11 -20.81 1.95
C GLN A 48 -4.24 -20.50 0.46
N VAL A 49 -4.38 -19.21 0.11
CA VAL A 49 -4.46 -18.78 -1.30
C VAL A 49 -3.18 -19.14 -2.04
N TRP A 50 -2.00 -18.75 -1.51
CA TRP A 50 -0.72 -19.04 -2.14
C TRP A 50 -0.46 -20.55 -2.31
N SER A 51 -0.81 -21.36 -1.31
CA SER A 51 -0.68 -22.82 -1.42
C SER A 51 -1.54 -23.42 -2.52
N ALA A 52 -2.71 -22.83 -2.79
CA ALA A 52 -3.64 -23.29 -3.82
C ALA A 52 -3.28 -22.77 -5.22
N VAL A 53 -3.17 -21.45 -5.41
CA VAL A 53 -2.96 -20.86 -6.75
C VAL A 53 -1.49 -20.79 -7.17
N GLY A 54 -0.58 -20.63 -6.21
CA GLY A 54 0.86 -20.54 -6.47
C GLY A 54 1.54 -21.89 -6.48
N LEU A 55 1.43 -22.62 -5.37
CA LEU A 55 2.12 -23.90 -5.17
C LEU A 55 1.33 -25.13 -5.66
N ARG A 56 0.06 -24.96 -6.05
CA ARG A 56 -0.81 -26.03 -6.55
C ARG A 56 -0.89 -27.28 -5.64
N ARG A 57 -0.84 -27.09 -4.31
CA ARG A 57 -0.89 -28.22 -3.35
C ARG A 57 -2.27 -28.90 -3.38
N PRO A 58 -2.36 -30.24 -3.53
CA PRO A 58 -3.65 -30.94 -3.63
C PRO A 58 -4.64 -30.63 -2.49
N GLU A 59 -4.18 -30.65 -1.24
CA GLU A 59 -5.01 -30.34 -0.07
C GLU A 59 -5.52 -28.89 -0.07
N ALA A 60 -4.71 -27.96 -0.55
CA ALA A 60 -5.08 -26.54 -0.62
C ALA A 60 -6.11 -26.30 -1.72
N LEU A 61 -5.98 -26.98 -2.87
CA LEU A 61 -6.93 -26.91 -3.97
C LEU A 61 -8.31 -27.42 -3.53
N GLU A 62 -8.38 -28.55 -2.82
CA GLU A 62 -9.66 -29.06 -2.32
C GLU A 62 -10.29 -28.10 -1.30
N ARG A 63 -9.48 -27.51 -0.41
CA ARG A 63 -9.96 -26.56 0.61
C ARG A 63 -10.58 -25.29 0.02
N VAL A 64 -10.09 -24.81 -1.13
CA VAL A 64 -10.60 -23.58 -1.78
C VAL A 64 -11.46 -23.86 -3.00
N LYS A 65 -11.82 -25.13 -3.27
CA LYS A 65 -12.50 -25.60 -4.48
C LYS A 65 -13.72 -24.77 -4.87
N ALA A 66 -14.54 -24.37 -3.90
CA ALA A 66 -15.76 -23.58 -4.13
C ALA A 66 -15.49 -22.17 -4.71
N VAL A 67 -14.29 -21.62 -4.49
CA VAL A 67 -13.90 -20.27 -4.93
C VAL A 67 -12.65 -20.27 -5.81
N LEU A 68 -12.15 -21.46 -6.18
CA LEU A 68 -10.91 -21.63 -6.93
C LEU A 68 -10.92 -20.88 -8.28
N PRO A 69 -11.99 -20.92 -9.10
CA PRO A 69 -12.03 -20.16 -10.35
C PRO A 69 -11.86 -18.65 -10.15
N GLN A 70 -12.44 -18.09 -9.09
CA GLN A 70 -12.31 -16.67 -8.76
C GLN A 70 -10.88 -16.34 -8.31
N LEU A 71 -10.25 -17.22 -7.53
CA LEU A 71 -8.85 -17.05 -7.11
C LEU A 71 -7.88 -17.12 -8.30
N GLU A 72 -8.10 -18.04 -9.24
CA GLU A 72 -7.28 -18.14 -10.47
C GLU A 72 -7.45 -16.89 -11.35
N ASN A 73 -8.67 -16.38 -11.50
CA ASN A 73 -8.93 -15.13 -12.23
C ASN A 73 -8.23 -13.93 -11.58
N LEU A 74 -8.31 -13.81 -10.24
CA LEU A 74 -7.60 -12.76 -9.51
C LEU A 74 -6.08 -12.89 -9.63
N TYR A 75 -5.55 -14.11 -9.64
CA TYR A 75 -4.12 -14.35 -9.84
C TYR A 75 -3.66 -14.00 -11.27
N GLY A 76 -4.48 -14.29 -12.28
CA GLY A 76 -4.28 -13.84 -13.65
C GLY A 76 -4.26 -12.31 -13.75
N LEU A 77 -5.23 -11.63 -13.12
CA LEU A 77 -5.28 -10.18 -13.04
C LEU A 77 -4.05 -9.58 -12.33
N TYR A 78 -3.62 -10.18 -11.23
CA TYR A 78 -2.42 -9.76 -10.50
C TYR A 78 -1.19 -9.74 -11.40
N LYS A 79 -0.97 -10.78 -12.21
CA LYS A 79 0.18 -10.84 -13.13
C LYS A 79 0.17 -9.67 -14.11
N ILE A 80 -1.01 -9.33 -14.65
CA ILE A 80 -1.18 -8.19 -15.57
C ILE A 80 -0.88 -6.87 -14.84
N LEU A 81 -1.44 -6.66 -13.65
CA LEU A 81 -1.24 -5.44 -12.87
C LEU A 81 0.22 -5.27 -12.40
N SER A 82 0.86 -6.37 -11.98
CA SER A 82 2.26 -6.39 -11.55
C SER A 82 3.20 -6.03 -12.70
N ALA A 83 2.97 -6.60 -13.90
CA ALA A 83 3.72 -6.22 -15.09
C ALA A 83 3.55 -4.72 -15.42
N ARG A 84 2.32 -4.20 -15.37
CA ARG A 84 2.03 -2.78 -15.59
C ARG A 84 2.67 -1.87 -14.54
N ARG A 85 2.76 -2.31 -13.28
CA ARG A 85 3.45 -1.58 -12.21
C ARG A 85 4.95 -1.50 -12.47
N ALA A 86 5.56 -2.59 -12.93
CA ALA A 86 6.97 -2.62 -13.30
C ALA A 86 7.27 -1.72 -14.50
N GLU A 87 6.41 -1.72 -15.53
CA GLU A 87 6.52 -0.79 -16.67
C GLU A 87 6.43 0.67 -16.27
N ARG A 88 5.59 1.00 -15.27
CA ARG A 88 5.44 2.35 -14.72
C ARG A 88 6.63 2.76 -13.84
N GLY A 89 7.54 1.82 -13.54
CA GLY A 89 8.71 1.98 -12.68
C GLY A 89 8.41 2.46 -11.27
N ALA A 90 7.32 1.95 -10.66
CA ALA A 90 7.08 2.15 -9.24
C ALA A 90 8.24 1.60 -8.39
N LEU A 91 8.60 2.32 -7.33
CA LEU A 91 9.56 1.84 -6.34
C LEU A 91 8.97 0.63 -5.61
N ASP A 92 9.75 -0.44 -5.51
CA ASP A 92 9.43 -1.62 -4.70
C ASP A 92 10.64 -1.94 -3.84
N PHE A 93 10.53 -1.60 -2.55
CA PHE A 93 11.53 -1.93 -1.55
C PHE A 93 11.10 -3.22 -0.85
N GLU A 94 11.99 -4.20 -0.78
CA GLU A 94 11.75 -5.41 0.00
C GLU A 94 11.97 -5.09 1.48
N GLY A 95 10.92 -4.64 2.15
CA GLY A 95 10.94 -4.39 3.58
C GLY A 95 11.26 -5.67 4.37
N GLN A 96 12.24 -5.59 5.27
CA GLN A 96 12.53 -6.64 6.24
C GLN A 96 11.66 -6.43 7.49
N GLU A 97 10.36 -6.72 7.36
CA GLU A 97 9.48 -6.74 8.52
C GLU A 97 9.72 -8.00 9.36
N VAL A 98 9.87 -7.82 10.67
CA VAL A 98 10.03 -8.93 11.62
C VAL A 98 8.70 -9.26 12.28
N ARG A 99 8.47 -10.55 12.51
CA ARG A 99 7.38 -11.10 13.30
C ARG A 99 7.93 -11.69 14.59
N PHE A 100 7.36 -11.26 15.71
CA PHE A 100 7.63 -11.83 17.03
C PHE A 100 6.63 -12.97 17.28
N ASP A 101 7.15 -14.19 17.41
CA ASP A 101 6.37 -15.34 17.89
C ASP A 101 6.48 -15.38 19.42
N TYR A 102 5.35 -15.53 20.12
CA TYR A 102 5.28 -15.53 21.58
C TYR A 102 4.98 -16.93 22.11
N ASP A 103 5.58 -17.27 23.26
CA ASP A 103 5.27 -18.48 24.01
C ASP A 103 3.95 -18.34 24.81
N GLU A 104 3.53 -19.43 25.47
CA GLU A 104 2.30 -19.46 26.29
C GLU A 104 2.34 -18.50 27.49
N ASN A 105 3.54 -18.09 27.93
CA ASN A 105 3.75 -17.16 29.03
C ASN A 105 3.84 -15.69 28.54
N GLY A 106 3.72 -15.45 27.24
CA GLY A 106 3.82 -14.13 26.62
C GLY A 106 5.24 -13.62 26.40
N ASN A 107 6.27 -14.47 26.54
CA ASN A 107 7.64 -14.11 26.19
C ASN A 107 7.89 -14.32 24.69
N ILE A 108 8.90 -13.65 24.15
CA ILE A 108 9.33 -13.85 22.76
C ILE A 108 10.02 -15.22 22.67
N ASP A 109 9.46 -16.11 21.85
CA ASP A 109 10.04 -17.42 21.53
C ASP A 109 11.00 -17.30 20.33
N ALA A 110 10.58 -16.59 19.28
CA ALA A 110 11.38 -16.40 18.07
C ALA A 110 11.12 -15.07 17.38
N VAL A 111 12.17 -14.52 16.75
CA VAL A 111 12.07 -13.40 15.81
C VAL A 111 12.25 -13.95 14.39
N LYS A 112 11.19 -13.89 13.58
CA LYS A 112 11.18 -14.41 12.20
C LYS A 112 10.97 -13.30 11.19
N MET A 113 11.48 -13.50 9.98
CA MET A 113 11.20 -12.60 8.86
C MET A 113 9.78 -12.83 8.36
N TYR A 114 9.06 -11.74 8.08
CA TYR A 114 7.75 -11.81 7.47
C TYR A 114 7.85 -12.24 6.00
N GLU A 115 7.22 -13.36 5.64
CA GLU A 115 7.23 -13.87 4.27
C GLU A 115 6.11 -13.24 3.41
N ARG A 116 6.51 -12.36 2.49
CA ARG A 116 5.61 -11.74 1.49
C ARG A 116 5.52 -12.60 0.22
N ASN A 117 4.48 -13.44 0.12
CA ASN A 117 4.16 -14.21 -1.09
C ASN A 117 3.21 -13.47 -2.06
N ASP A 118 2.98 -14.02 -3.26
CA ASP A 118 2.14 -13.38 -4.29
C ASP A 118 0.68 -13.16 -3.87
N ALA A 119 0.13 -13.92 -2.92
CA ALA A 119 -1.23 -13.67 -2.44
C ALA A 119 -1.33 -12.30 -1.74
N HIS A 120 -0.27 -11.87 -1.05
CA HIS A 120 -0.18 -10.53 -0.48
C HIS A 120 -0.11 -9.47 -1.59
N LYS A 121 0.77 -9.69 -2.59
CA LYS A 121 0.97 -8.77 -3.71
C LYS A 121 -0.30 -8.63 -4.58
N LEU A 122 -1.04 -9.72 -4.78
CA LEU A 122 -2.33 -9.72 -5.48
C LEU A 122 -3.32 -8.77 -4.81
N ILE A 123 -3.50 -8.88 -3.50
CA ILE A 123 -4.41 -8.00 -2.76
C ILE A 123 -3.90 -6.55 -2.83
N GLU A 124 -2.60 -6.32 -2.65
CA GLU A 124 -1.99 -5.00 -2.78
C GLU A 124 -2.32 -4.32 -4.12
N GLU A 125 -2.10 -5.01 -5.24
CA GLU A 125 -2.40 -4.46 -6.58
C GLU A 125 -3.90 -4.18 -6.78
N CYS A 126 -4.78 -5.06 -6.29
CA CYS A 126 -6.22 -4.81 -6.31
C CYS A 126 -6.60 -3.56 -5.50
N MET A 127 -5.99 -3.38 -4.33
CA MET A 127 -6.24 -2.21 -3.48
C MET A 127 -5.68 -0.93 -4.10
N ILE A 128 -4.49 -0.98 -4.71
CA ILE A 128 -3.89 0.15 -5.44
C ILE A 128 -4.82 0.57 -6.59
N ALA A 129 -5.33 -0.38 -7.38
CA ALA A 129 -6.26 -0.07 -8.47
C ALA A 129 -7.53 0.64 -7.97
N ALA A 130 -8.13 0.16 -6.88
CA ALA A 130 -9.29 0.79 -6.26
C ALA A 130 -8.98 2.20 -5.70
N ASN A 131 -7.82 2.37 -5.06
CA ASN A 131 -7.33 3.64 -4.53
C ASN A 131 -7.08 4.69 -5.63
N VAL A 132 -6.52 4.27 -6.78
CA VAL A 132 -6.36 5.14 -7.97
C VAL A 132 -7.72 5.54 -8.52
N ALA A 133 -8.65 4.61 -8.61
CA ALA A 133 -10.01 4.90 -9.08
C ALA A 133 -10.73 5.90 -8.16
N ALA A 134 -10.56 5.77 -6.84
CA ALA A 134 -11.13 6.69 -5.85
C ALA A 134 -10.56 8.10 -6.01
N ALA A 135 -9.23 8.23 -6.13
CA ALA A 135 -8.58 9.51 -6.35
C ALA A 135 -9.05 10.18 -7.65
N LYS A 136 -9.11 9.42 -8.76
CA LYS A 136 -9.61 9.94 -10.04
C LYS A 136 -11.08 10.35 -9.97
N PHE A 137 -11.91 9.60 -9.26
CA PHE A 137 -13.33 9.92 -9.06
C PHE A 137 -13.49 11.23 -8.30
N LEU A 138 -12.81 11.39 -7.16
CA LEU A 138 -12.86 12.59 -6.33
C LEU A 138 -12.31 13.83 -7.07
N LYS A 139 -11.22 13.67 -7.83
CA LYS A 139 -10.65 14.75 -8.63
C LYS A 139 -11.63 15.25 -9.69
N ARG A 140 -12.41 14.35 -10.32
CA ARG A 140 -13.45 14.71 -11.30
C ARG A 140 -14.66 15.35 -10.65
N SER A 141 -15.10 14.87 -9.49
CA SER A 141 -16.28 15.41 -8.79
C SER A 141 -16.00 16.75 -8.11
N ARG A 142 -14.72 17.12 -7.94
CA ARG A 142 -14.26 18.35 -7.26
C ARG A 142 -14.72 18.43 -5.79
N ILE A 143 -15.16 17.32 -5.20
CA ILE A 143 -15.50 17.25 -3.78
C ILE A 143 -14.20 17.31 -2.97
N PRO A 144 -14.11 18.20 -1.96
CA PRO A 144 -12.97 18.24 -1.05
C PRO A 144 -12.71 16.87 -0.40
N ALA A 145 -11.50 16.36 -0.56
CA ALA A 145 -11.09 15.05 -0.05
C ALA A 145 -9.59 15.00 0.21
N LEU A 146 -9.15 13.95 0.92
CA LEU A 146 -7.74 13.68 1.16
C LEU A 146 -7.15 12.77 0.09
N TYR A 147 -5.99 13.17 -0.42
CA TYR A 147 -5.13 12.37 -1.29
C TYR A 147 -3.94 11.87 -0.48
N ARG A 148 -3.38 10.72 -0.88
CA ARG A 148 -2.14 10.19 -0.34
C ARG A 148 -1.02 10.61 -1.29
N VAL A 149 -0.29 11.64 -0.90
CA VAL A 149 0.75 12.26 -1.72
C VAL A 149 2.13 11.80 -1.23
N HIS A 150 2.99 11.47 -2.18
CA HIS A 150 4.39 11.19 -1.93
C HIS A 150 5.20 12.06 -2.89
N PRO A 151 5.80 13.18 -2.44
CA PRO A 151 6.56 14.06 -3.30
C PRO A 151 7.90 13.41 -3.70
N ARG A 152 8.61 14.03 -4.64
CA ARG A 152 10.02 13.71 -4.91
C ARG A 152 10.86 13.82 -3.62
N PRO A 153 12.06 13.20 -3.58
CA PRO A 153 13.07 13.51 -2.56
C PRO A 153 13.23 15.02 -2.38
N PRO A 154 13.41 15.54 -1.16
CA PRO A 154 13.81 16.93 -0.96
C PRO A 154 15.14 17.21 -1.69
N THR A 155 15.32 18.44 -2.19
CA THR A 155 16.51 18.81 -2.99
C THR A 155 17.84 18.47 -2.30
N HIS A 156 18.01 18.84 -1.03
CA HIS A 156 19.22 18.51 -0.27
C HIS A 156 19.48 17.00 -0.17
N LYS A 157 18.44 16.19 0.07
CA LYS A 157 18.58 14.72 0.11
C LYS A 157 18.87 14.12 -1.25
N TYR A 158 18.36 14.74 -2.31
CA TYR A 158 18.67 14.35 -3.68
C TYR A 158 20.15 14.65 -4.01
N GLU A 159 20.67 15.81 -3.61
CA GLU A 159 22.08 16.18 -3.81
C GLU A 159 23.00 15.18 -3.09
N GLU A 160 22.72 14.88 -1.81
CA GLU A 160 23.43 13.85 -1.05
C GLU A 160 23.38 12.46 -1.73
N LEU A 161 22.21 12.08 -2.27
CA LEU A 161 22.05 10.83 -3.01
C LEU A 161 22.89 10.85 -4.30
N ALA A 162 22.84 11.94 -5.07
CA ALA A 162 23.54 12.07 -6.34
C ALA A 162 25.06 12.01 -6.13
N ASP A 163 25.58 12.71 -5.13
CA ASP A 163 27.00 12.67 -4.75
C ASP A 163 27.43 11.26 -4.36
N PHE A 164 26.67 10.61 -3.46
CA PHE A 164 26.95 9.24 -3.04
C PHE A 164 26.95 8.27 -4.24
N LEU A 165 25.91 8.30 -5.07
CA LEU A 165 25.84 7.43 -6.25
C LEU A 165 26.99 7.70 -7.23
N GLY A 166 27.41 8.96 -7.37
CA GLY A 166 28.58 9.34 -8.15
C GLY A 166 29.86 8.65 -7.68
N THR A 167 30.08 8.55 -6.35
CA THR A 167 31.26 7.86 -5.80
C THR A 167 31.31 6.36 -6.13
N VAL A 168 30.15 5.73 -6.31
CA VAL A 168 30.03 4.30 -6.67
C VAL A 168 29.85 4.07 -8.17
N GLY A 169 29.99 5.12 -8.99
CA GLY A 169 29.93 5.05 -10.45
C GLY A 169 28.50 4.93 -11.01
N MET A 170 27.49 5.38 -10.27
CA MET A 170 26.09 5.39 -10.71
C MET A 170 25.61 6.83 -10.86
N LEU A 171 25.14 7.19 -12.05
CA LEU A 171 24.59 8.51 -12.33
C LEU A 171 23.07 8.45 -12.37
N ILE A 172 22.44 9.51 -11.86
CA ILE A 172 20.99 9.75 -11.96
C ILE A 172 20.74 11.08 -12.71
N PRO A 173 19.59 11.25 -13.37
CA PRO A 173 19.23 12.49 -14.05
C PRO A 173 19.17 13.67 -13.08
N ALA A 174 19.22 14.89 -13.62
CA ALA A 174 19.03 16.11 -12.85
C ALA A 174 17.70 16.10 -12.06
N TYR A 175 17.65 16.84 -10.96
CA TYR A 175 16.52 16.82 -10.01
C TYR A 175 15.14 17.00 -10.67
N GLU A 176 15.02 17.94 -11.61
CA GLU A 176 13.75 18.24 -12.29
C GLU A 176 13.27 17.09 -13.20
N ASP A 177 14.21 16.34 -13.76
CA ASP A 177 13.96 15.22 -14.66
C ASP A 177 13.85 13.88 -13.92
N LEU A 178 14.15 13.85 -12.62
CA LEU A 178 14.15 12.64 -11.82
C LEU A 178 12.77 11.97 -11.82
N LYS A 179 12.75 10.71 -12.24
CA LYS A 179 11.59 9.82 -12.20
C LYS A 179 11.84 8.64 -11.26
N PRO A 180 10.76 7.99 -10.78
CA PRO A 180 10.87 6.77 -9.98
C PRO A 180 11.64 5.64 -10.69
N GLU A 181 11.51 5.56 -12.02
CA GLU A 181 12.15 4.54 -12.86
C GLU A 181 13.69 4.65 -12.82
N ASP A 182 14.23 5.86 -12.67
CA ASP A 182 15.68 6.09 -12.58
C ASP A 182 16.25 5.48 -11.30
N LEU A 183 15.56 5.69 -10.18
CA LEU A 183 15.94 5.10 -8.89
C LEU A 183 15.74 3.57 -8.91
N MET A 184 14.70 3.06 -9.58
CA MET A 184 14.55 1.63 -9.80
C MET A 184 15.70 1.04 -10.63
N ALA A 185 16.17 1.76 -11.65
CA ALA A 185 17.32 1.33 -12.44
C ALA A 185 18.60 1.27 -11.60
N VAL A 186 18.80 2.23 -10.67
CA VAL A 186 19.89 2.21 -9.68
C VAL A 186 19.80 0.95 -8.82
N LEU A 187 18.64 0.69 -8.19
CA LEU A 187 18.44 -0.49 -7.33
C LEU A 187 18.65 -1.81 -8.09
N LYS A 188 18.18 -1.89 -9.34
CA LYS A 188 18.38 -3.07 -10.19
C LYS A 188 19.86 -3.31 -10.50
N LYS A 189 20.62 -2.25 -10.79
CA LYS A 189 22.08 -2.32 -11.01
C LYS A 189 22.83 -2.66 -9.71
N ALA A 190 22.31 -2.20 -8.58
CA ALA A 190 22.91 -2.45 -7.27
C ALA A 190 22.77 -3.90 -6.81
N LYS A 191 21.70 -4.61 -7.20
CA LYS A 191 21.33 -5.93 -6.68
C LYS A 191 22.46 -6.99 -6.70
N SER A 192 23.35 -6.97 -7.69
CA SER A 192 24.45 -7.94 -7.81
C SER A 192 25.77 -7.46 -7.22
N ARG A 193 25.80 -6.29 -6.57
CA ARG A 193 27.03 -5.69 -6.03
C ARG A 193 27.22 -5.99 -4.54
N PRO A 194 28.46 -6.00 -4.04
CA PRO A 194 28.74 -6.17 -2.60
C PRO A 194 28.13 -5.08 -1.71
N ASP A 195 27.95 -3.87 -2.25
CA ASP A 195 27.43 -2.68 -1.58
C ASP A 195 25.92 -2.46 -1.79
N ALA A 196 25.19 -3.47 -2.30
CA ALA A 196 23.77 -3.38 -2.61
C ALA A 196 22.92 -2.85 -1.44
N ALA A 197 23.14 -3.40 -0.24
CA ALA A 197 22.39 -3.00 0.96
C ALA A 197 22.64 -1.54 1.35
N LEU A 198 23.88 -1.04 1.16
CA LEU A 198 24.20 0.35 1.43
C LEU A 198 23.51 1.28 0.43
N ILE A 199 23.57 0.94 -0.87
CA ILE A 199 22.92 1.71 -1.93
C ILE A 199 21.40 1.78 -1.70
N GLU A 200 20.77 0.64 -1.42
CA GLU A 200 19.34 0.57 -1.12
C GLU A 200 18.97 1.45 0.10
N ALA A 201 19.77 1.38 1.17
CA ALA A 201 19.53 2.17 2.36
C ALA A 201 19.68 3.68 2.11
N VAL A 202 20.65 4.12 1.29
CA VAL A 202 20.82 5.53 0.93
C VAL A 202 19.66 6.01 0.04
N VAL A 203 19.27 5.22 -0.97
CA VAL A 203 18.11 5.52 -1.83
C VAL A 203 16.83 5.63 -0.99
N LEU A 204 16.60 4.72 -0.04
CA LEU A 204 15.42 4.75 0.82
C LEU A 204 15.41 5.98 1.73
N ARG A 205 16.56 6.34 2.34
CA ARG A 205 16.67 7.50 3.23
C ARG A 205 16.53 8.84 2.52
N SER A 206 16.84 8.89 1.22
CA SER A 206 16.67 10.10 0.42
C SER A 206 15.20 10.41 0.11
N GLN A 207 14.31 9.40 0.19
CA GLN A 207 12.90 9.58 -0.12
C GLN A 207 12.18 10.52 0.86
N SER A 208 11.10 11.12 0.36
CA SER A 208 10.14 11.87 1.17
C SER A 208 9.21 10.91 1.92
N LEU A 209 8.63 11.38 3.03
CA LEU A 209 7.51 10.65 3.64
C LEU A 209 6.22 10.94 2.86
N ALA A 210 5.42 9.91 2.63
CA ALA A 210 4.07 10.10 2.10
C ALA A 210 3.16 10.71 3.17
N THR A 211 2.30 11.64 2.78
CA THR A 211 1.40 12.38 3.68
C THR A 211 -0.01 12.49 3.11
N TYR A 212 -0.96 12.85 3.97
CA TYR A 212 -2.33 13.17 3.56
C TYR A 212 -2.48 14.67 3.30
N THR A 213 -2.91 15.01 2.08
CA THR A 213 -3.05 16.40 1.62
C THR A 213 -4.40 16.60 0.94
N ALA A 214 -4.91 17.84 0.94
CA ALA A 214 -6.10 18.19 0.16
C ALA A 214 -5.81 18.33 -1.34
N ALA A 215 -4.56 18.66 -1.69
CA ALA A 215 -4.08 18.74 -3.06
C ALA A 215 -3.68 17.35 -3.60
N CYS A 216 -3.95 17.11 -4.88
CA CYS A 216 -3.65 15.85 -5.57
C CYS A 216 -2.35 15.98 -6.38
N ASP A 217 -1.21 15.95 -5.68
CA ASP A 217 0.12 16.20 -6.25
C ASP A 217 0.86 14.91 -6.66
N GLY A 218 0.13 13.80 -6.74
CA GLY A 218 0.66 12.50 -7.17
C GLY A 218 1.44 11.76 -6.08
N HIS A 219 1.99 10.60 -6.47
CA HIS A 219 2.69 9.68 -5.58
C HIS A 219 3.93 9.14 -6.28
N PHE A 220 5.08 9.79 -6.02
CA PHE A 220 6.37 9.51 -6.65
C PHE A 220 6.74 8.03 -6.55
N GLY A 221 6.79 7.47 -5.34
CA GLY A 221 7.17 6.05 -5.16
C GLY A 221 6.24 5.03 -5.82
N LEU A 222 5.01 5.38 -6.18
CA LEU A 222 4.12 4.46 -6.93
C LEU A 222 4.05 4.81 -8.43
N ALA A 223 4.73 5.89 -8.83
CA ALA A 223 4.66 6.49 -10.14
C ALA A 223 3.22 6.78 -10.59
N LEU A 224 2.40 7.37 -9.70
CA LEU A 224 0.98 7.65 -9.96
C LEU A 224 0.68 9.15 -9.90
N GLY A 225 -0.07 9.68 -10.88
CA GLY A 225 -0.50 11.09 -10.87
C GLY A 225 -1.66 11.41 -9.92
N ALA A 226 -2.35 10.40 -9.40
CA ALA A 226 -3.43 10.57 -8.42
C ALA A 226 -3.56 9.29 -7.58
N TYR A 227 -3.57 9.43 -6.25
CA TYR A 227 -3.70 8.32 -5.32
C TYR A 227 -4.37 8.76 -4.03
N ALA A 228 -5.28 7.95 -3.49
CA ALA A 228 -6.01 8.21 -2.26
C ALA A 228 -6.30 6.87 -1.57
N HIS A 229 -6.14 6.82 -0.26
CA HIS A 229 -6.49 5.61 0.50
C HIS A 229 -8.01 5.49 0.63
N PHE A 230 -8.56 4.39 0.13
CA PHE A 230 -9.99 4.08 0.11
C PHE A 230 -10.32 2.73 0.78
N THR A 231 -9.38 1.80 0.79
CA THR A 231 -9.65 0.37 1.04
C THR A 231 -9.57 -0.06 2.51
N SER A 232 -9.41 0.86 3.47
CA SER A 232 -9.28 0.52 4.90
C SER A 232 -9.96 1.52 5.86
N PRO A 233 -11.24 1.89 5.66
CA PRO A 233 -11.97 2.85 6.51
C PRO A 233 -12.14 2.40 7.97
N ILE A 234 -11.99 1.11 8.27
CA ILE A 234 -12.09 0.56 9.64
C ILE A 234 -10.90 0.97 10.51
N ARG A 235 -9.73 1.21 9.90
CA ARG A 235 -8.46 1.42 10.61
C ARG A 235 -7.73 2.71 10.21
N ARG A 236 -8.25 3.46 9.23
CA ARG A 236 -7.68 4.73 8.76
C ARG A 236 -8.80 5.76 8.60
N TYR A 237 -8.68 6.88 9.32
CA TYR A 237 -9.64 7.97 9.22
C TYR A 237 -9.69 8.64 7.84
N PRO A 238 -8.57 8.80 7.10
CA PRO A 238 -8.60 9.31 5.72
C PRO A 238 -9.49 8.50 4.79
N ASP A 239 -9.45 7.16 4.86
CA ASP A 239 -10.32 6.30 4.07
C ASP A 239 -11.80 6.52 4.40
N LEU A 240 -12.14 6.76 5.67
CA LEU A 240 -13.51 7.09 6.07
C LEU A 240 -13.97 8.44 5.49
N LEU A 241 -13.09 9.44 5.45
CA LEU A 241 -13.38 10.74 4.81
C LEU A 241 -13.56 10.58 3.29
N VAL A 242 -12.74 9.75 2.65
CA VAL A 242 -12.88 9.39 1.23
C VAL A 242 -14.22 8.67 0.98
N HIS A 243 -14.63 7.74 1.86
CA HIS A 243 -15.93 7.07 1.76
C HIS A 243 -17.09 8.07 1.85
N ARG A 244 -17.04 9.02 2.79
CA ARG A 244 -18.04 10.09 2.93
C ARG A 244 -18.12 10.96 1.67
N ALA A 245 -16.98 11.36 1.12
CA ALA A 245 -16.91 12.18 -0.09
C ALA A 245 -17.47 11.44 -1.32
N ILE A 246 -17.15 10.15 -1.47
CA ILE A 246 -17.69 9.31 -2.54
C ILE A 246 -19.20 9.15 -2.40
N HIS A 247 -19.70 8.81 -1.21
CA HIS A 247 -21.14 8.68 -0.95
C HIS A 247 -21.90 9.97 -1.26
N TYR A 248 -21.37 11.12 -0.83
CA TYR A 248 -21.97 12.42 -1.11
C TYR A 248 -22.02 12.72 -2.62
N ALA A 249 -20.92 12.48 -3.34
CA ALA A 249 -20.87 12.66 -4.79
C ALA A 249 -21.84 11.74 -5.55
N LEU A 250 -22.04 10.50 -5.08
CA LEU A 250 -23.01 9.58 -5.66
C LEU A 250 -24.46 10.08 -5.50
N GLY A 251 -24.74 10.79 -4.40
CA GLY A 251 -26.02 11.47 -4.16
C GLY A 251 -26.24 12.74 -4.97
N GLN A 252 -25.36 13.06 -5.95
CA GLN A 252 -25.39 14.29 -6.75
C GLN A 252 -25.28 15.58 -5.93
N GLY A 253 -24.63 15.51 -4.75
CA GLY A 253 -24.36 16.69 -3.95
C GLY A 253 -23.37 17.65 -4.62
N THR A 254 -23.56 18.95 -4.41
CA THR A 254 -22.67 19.98 -4.97
C THR A 254 -21.41 20.15 -4.09
N PRO A 255 -20.25 20.53 -4.65
CA PRO A 255 -19.06 20.78 -3.84
C PRO A 255 -19.24 21.86 -2.76
N SER A 256 -20.10 22.86 -2.98
CA SER A 256 -20.34 23.95 -2.03
C SER A 256 -21.11 23.50 -0.78
N ASP A 257 -21.99 22.52 -0.92
CA ASP A 257 -22.86 22.05 0.16
C ASP A 257 -22.25 20.85 0.92
N TYR A 258 -21.05 20.41 0.52
CA TYR A 258 -20.34 19.34 1.22
C TYR A 258 -19.88 19.82 2.60
N GLN A 259 -20.09 18.99 3.62
CA GLN A 259 -19.80 19.34 5.03
C GLN A 259 -18.35 19.77 5.31
N TYR A 260 -17.40 19.43 4.43
CA TYR A 260 -16.00 19.78 4.58
C TYR A 260 -15.54 20.68 3.46
N ASN A 261 -14.96 21.81 3.82
CA ASN A 261 -14.29 22.71 2.89
C ASN A 261 -12.78 22.38 2.73
N PRO A 262 -12.08 22.98 1.76
CA PRO A 262 -10.65 22.73 1.53
C PRO A 262 -9.74 23.02 2.73
N THR A 263 -10.06 24.04 3.54
CA THR A 263 -9.29 24.40 4.75
C THR A 263 -9.40 23.30 5.80
N GLN A 264 -10.62 22.84 6.09
CA GLN A 264 -10.86 21.73 7.02
C GLN A 264 -10.20 20.44 6.53
N MET A 265 -10.23 20.15 5.23
CA MET A 265 -9.51 19.00 4.66
C MET A 265 -8.00 19.12 4.86
N SER A 266 -7.44 20.31 4.74
CA SER A 266 -6.00 20.53 4.96
C SER A 266 -5.61 20.30 6.42
N GLU A 267 -6.42 20.78 7.37
CA GLU A 267 -6.24 20.52 8.81
C GLU A 267 -6.35 19.03 9.15
N LEU A 268 -7.37 18.35 8.60
CA LEU A 268 -7.56 16.91 8.75
C LEU A 268 -6.38 16.12 8.16
N GLY A 269 -5.86 16.54 7.01
CA GLY A 269 -4.68 15.94 6.38
C GLY A 269 -3.44 16.02 7.28
N ARG A 270 -3.18 17.21 7.87
CA ARG A 270 -2.10 17.42 8.84
C ARG A 270 -2.27 16.53 10.08
N HIS A 271 -3.48 16.47 10.64
CA HIS A 271 -3.79 15.65 11.80
C HIS A 271 -3.60 14.15 11.52
N CYS A 272 -4.14 13.65 10.40
CA CYS A 272 -4.02 12.25 10.01
C CYS A 272 -2.56 11.85 9.74
N SER A 273 -1.78 12.73 9.11
CA SER A 273 -0.35 12.47 8.86
C SER A 273 0.46 12.46 10.15
N ALA A 274 0.15 13.34 11.11
CA ALA A 274 0.82 13.37 12.41
C ALA A 274 0.48 12.14 13.26
N THR A 275 -0.77 11.70 13.24
CA THR A 275 -1.22 10.51 13.99
C THR A 275 -0.70 9.21 13.40
N GLU A 276 -0.52 9.13 12.08
CA GLU A 276 0.20 8.02 11.42
C GLU A 276 1.64 7.92 11.93
N ARG A 277 2.42 9.01 11.85
CA ARG A 277 3.81 9.01 12.34
C ARG A 277 3.92 8.64 13.80
N ARG A 278 3.05 9.18 14.66
CA ARG A 278 3.01 8.85 16.09
C ARG A 278 2.76 7.36 16.33
N ALA A 279 1.91 6.73 15.51
CA ALA A 279 1.63 5.29 15.63
C ALA A 279 2.83 4.44 15.17
N ASP A 280 3.52 4.85 14.10
CA ASP A 280 4.73 4.18 13.61
C ASP A 280 5.88 4.29 14.62
N GLU A 281 6.09 5.47 15.21
CA GLU A 281 7.07 5.71 16.28
C GLU A 281 6.81 4.80 17.49
N ALA A 282 5.57 4.77 18.00
CA ALA A 282 5.21 3.91 19.13
C ALA A 282 5.40 2.42 18.83
N THR A 283 5.08 1.98 17.60
CA THR A 283 5.26 0.58 17.18
C THR A 283 6.75 0.23 17.09
N ARG A 284 7.56 1.15 16.57
CA ARG A 284 9.02 0.99 16.49
C ARG A 284 9.65 0.90 17.88
N ASP A 285 9.27 1.77 18.81
CA ASP A 285 9.78 1.75 20.19
C ASP A 285 9.51 0.40 20.88
N VAL A 286 8.31 -0.15 20.70
CA VAL A 286 7.96 -1.47 21.21
C VAL A 286 8.77 -2.57 20.52
N ALA A 287 8.90 -2.52 19.19
CA ALA A 287 9.67 -3.51 18.45
C ALA A 287 11.16 -3.50 18.85
N ASP A 288 11.75 -2.33 19.06
CA ASP A 288 13.14 -2.20 19.48
C ASP A 288 13.34 -2.71 20.92
N ARG A 289 12.40 -2.43 21.82
CA ARG A 289 12.40 -3.04 23.17
C ARG A 289 12.30 -4.57 23.13
N LEU A 290 11.43 -5.12 22.29
CA LEU A 290 11.26 -6.56 22.12
C LEU A 290 12.53 -7.22 21.56
N LYS A 291 13.21 -6.58 20.59
CA LYS A 291 14.51 -7.05 20.09
C LYS A 291 15.56 -7.09 21.20
N CYS A 292 15.67 -6.04 22.03
CA CYS A 292 16.60 -6.05 23.16
C CYS A 292 16.32 -7.18 24.15
N ALA A 293 15.04 -7.39 24.51
CA ALA A 293 14.64 -8.47 25.42
C ALA A 293 14.94 -9.87 24.84
N TYR A 294 14.82 -10.03 23.53
CA TYR A 294 15.21 -11.28 22.85
C TYR A 294 16.74 -11.46 22.87
N MET A 295 17.51 -10.42 22.54
CA MET A 295 18.98 -10.47 22.49
C MET A 295 19.64 -10.66 23.86
N GLU A 296 18.99 -10.30 24.96
CA GLU A 296 19.49 -10.52 26.33
C GLU A 296 19.81 -12.00 26.60
N ARG A 297 19.10 -12.93 25.96
CA ARG A 297 19.33 -14.37 26.07
C ARG A 297 20.58 -14.87 25.33
N HIS A 298 21.13 -14.04 24.45
CA HIS A 298 22.27 -14.37 23.59
C HIS A 298 23.55 -13.60 23.99
N LEU A 299 23.61 -13.09 25.22
CA LEU A 299 24.81 -12.42 25.71
C LEU A 299 25.96 -13.42 25.88
N GLY A 300 27.04 -13.22 25.11
CA GLY A 300 28.25 -14.03 25.18
C GLY A 300 28.32 -15.19 24.18
N GLU A 301 27.28 -15.37 23.36
CA GLU A 301 27.31 -16.19 22.14
C GLU A 301 27.92 -15.40 20.96
#